data_AF-A0A939EWJ3-F1
#
_entry.id   AF-A0A939EWJ3-F1
#
_cell.length_a   1.000
_cell.length_b   1.000
_cell.length_c   1.000
_cell.angle_alpha   90.00
_cell.angle_beta   90.00
_cell.angle_gamma   90.00
#
_symmetry.space_group_name_H-M   'P 1'
#
loop_
_entity.id
_entity.type
_entity.pdbx_description
1 polymer ?
#
loop_
_entity_poly.entity_id
_entity_poly.type
_entity_poly.pdbx_seq_one_letter_code
_entity_poly.pdbx_strand_id
1 'polypeptide(L)'
;MLLFFGIGNTRITTVPLPGVACVHCGTTTSLTSTVVSRYFHLFWIPAFPIGKTSVTVCQHCKQTLTAREMPAAYQVPVQAIQAQARIPLTNFALLILLGVAMVFIFVVAKTTPPDADSESSSAASAAASTGTAENAFRDEQVAVGARYKFKANDDGRSYGLVQVTKVTTDSVYYKMTNALRGELSDASAALALRDSLSTAVPTNAVAKLQWHYATTGQGMFKPLNE
;
A
#
# COMPACT_ATOMS: atom_id res chain seq x y z
N MET A 1 2.34 -6.19 21.53
CA MET A 1 1.71 -6.42 20.21
C MET A 1 0.96 -5.15 19.83
N LEU A 2 1.41 -4.43 18.81
CA LEU A 2 0.70 -3.24 18.31
C LEU A 2 -0.38 -3.69 17.34
N LEU A 3 -1.59 -3.92 17.86
CA LEU A 3 -2.78 -3.97 17.02
C LEU A 3 -3.15 -2.52 16.68
N PHE A 4 -2.76 -2.08 15.49
CA PHE A 4 -3.08 -0.73 15.01
C PHE A 4 -4.54 -0.59 14.57
N PHE A 5 -5.26 -1.70 14.39
CA PHE A 5 -6.68 -1.71 14.02
C PHE A 5 -7.57 -2.26 15.13
N GLY A 6 -8.80 -1.75 15.21
CA GLY A 6 -9.76 -2.14 16.25
C GLY A 6 -11.13 -1.48 16.10
N ILE A 7 -12.01 -1.78 17.05
CA ILE A 7 -13.36 -1.19 17.14
C ILE A 7 -13.38 -0.25 18.33
N GLY A 8 -13.65 1.03 18.07
CA GLY A 8 -13.84 2.06 19.06
C GLY A 8 -15.30 2.38 19.32
N ASN A 9 -15.55 3.12 20.40
CA ASN A 9 -16.87 3.52 20.86
C ASN A 9 -16.84 5.04 21.08
N THR A 10 -17.85 5.76 20.61
CA THR A 10 -18.02 7.18 20.93
C THR A 10 -19.45 7.45 21.41
N ARG A 11 -19.58 8.23 22.48
CA ARG A 11 -20.87 8.60 23.06
C ARG A 11 -21.49 9.68 22.19
N ILE A 12 -22.64 9.40 21.59
CA ILE A 12 -23.34 10.36 20.71
C ILE A 12 -24.19 11.30 21.55
N THR A 13 -25.10 10.74 22.35
CA THR A 13 -26.05 11.52 23.14
C THR A 13 -26.49 10.75 24.37
N THR A 14 -26.98 11.46 25.37
CA THR A 14 -27.63 10.87 26.53
C THR A 14 -28.89 11.64 26.85
N VAL A 15 -30.00 10.91 26.87
CA VAL A 15 -31.33 11.48 26.98
C VAL A 15 -32.07 10.76 28.11
N PRO A 16 -32.74 11.49 29.03
CA PRO A 16 -33.60 10.86 30.02
C PRO A 16 -34.82 10.20 29.36
N LEU A 17 -35.29 9.08 29.91
CA LEU A 17 -36.50 8.38 29.46
C LEU A 17 -37.62 8.59 30.50
N PRO A 18 -38.37 9.71 30.41
CA PRO A 18 -39.50 9.93 31.31
C PRO A 18 -40.61 8.91 31.05
N GLY A 19 -41.26 8.45 32.12
CA GLY A 19 -42.42 7.55 32.05
C GLY A 19 -42.09 6.07 31.94
N VAL A 20 -40.81 5.69 32.04
CA VAL A 20 -40.36 4.30 31.97
C VAL A 20 -39.79 3.86 33.33
N ALA A 21 -40.43 2.88 33.97
CA ALA A 21 -39.98 2.32 35.24
C ALA A 21 -38.74 1.42 35.05
N CYS A 22 -37.75 1.56 35.93
CA CYS A 22 -36.62 0.64 36.01
C CYS A 22 -37.07 -0.76 36.46
N VAL A 23 -36.68 -1.81 35.72
CA VAL A 23 -37.04 -3.21 36.06
C VAL A 23 -36.44 -3.70 37.37
N HIS A 24 -35.34 -3.10 37.86
CA HIS A 24 -34.68 -3.54 39.08
C HIS A 24 -35.13 -2.78 40.33
N CYS A 25 -35.41 -1.48 40.24
CA CYS A 25 -35.75 -0.67 41.42
C CYS A 25 -37.12 0.01 41.35
N GLY A 26 -37.87 -0.13 40.25
CA GLY A 26 -39.22 0.43 40.09
C GLY A 26 -39.29 1.95 39.89
N THR A 27 -38.18 2.68 39.99
CA THR A 27 -38.16 4.15 39.84
C THR A 27 -38.45 4.57 38.40
N THR A 28 -39.36 5.53 38.21
CA THR A 28 -39.90 5.98 36.90
C THR A 28 -39.25 7.22 36.32
N THR A 29 -38.51 7.98 37.12
CA THR A 29 -37.94 9.30 36.75
C THR A 29 -36.43 9.30 36.57
N SER A 30 -35.75 8.21 36.91
CA SER A 30 -34.28 8.17 36.97
C SER A 30 -33.64 7.35 35.85
N LEU A 31 -34.37 6.98 34.81
CA LEU A 31 -33.81 6.18 33.70
C LEU A 31 -33.24 7.09 32.61
N THR A 32 -32.03 6.79 32.16
CA THR A 32 -31.35 7.51 31.06
C THR A 32 -30.93 6.54 29.97
N SER A 33 -31.03 6.94 28.71
CA SER A 33 -30.53 6.18 27.57
C SER A 33 -29.34 6.90 26.96
N THR A 34 -28.22 6.21 26.85
CA THR A 34 -27.02 6.65 26.18
C THR A 34 -26.89 5.94 24.84
N VAL A 35 -26.83 6.71 23.76
CA VAL A 35 -26.55 6.19 22.42
C VAL A 35 -25.05 6.29 22.15
N VAL A 36 -24.46 5.18 21.74
CA VAL A 36 -23.03 5.03 21.46
C VAL A 36 -22.87 4.60 20.00
N SER A 37 -22.03 5.29 19.25
CA SER A 37 -21.61 4.88 17.92
C SER A 37 -20.39 3.97 18.03
N ARG A 38 -20.38 2.86 17.30
CA ARG A 38 -19.19 2.03 17.11
C ARG A 38 -18.55 2.40 15.78
N TYR A 39 -17.23 2.53 15.77
CA TYR A 39 -16.46 2.82 14.55
C TYR A 39 -15.25 1.91 14.47
N PHE A 40 -14.87 1.56 13.25
CA PHE A 40 -13.61 0.91 12.98
C PHE A 40 -12.52 1.96 12.94
N HIS A 41 -11.40 1.73 13.59
CA HIS A 41 -10.21 2.58 13.49
C HIS A 41 -9.03 1.80 12.94
N LEU A 42 -8.20 2.49 12.16
CA LEU A 42 -6.94 1.99 11.63
C LEU A 42 -5.85 3.00 12.00
N PHE A 43 -4.79 2.54 12.66
CA PHE A 43 -3.74 3.38 13.26
C PHE A 43 -4.30 4.51 14.15
N TRP A 44 -5.26 4.19 15.03
CA TRP A 44 -5.98 5.15 15.89
C TRP A 44 -6.83 6.21 15.17
N ILE A 45 -6.91 6.17 13.83
CA ILE A 45 -7.75 7.08 13.04
C ILE A 45 -9.10 6.39 12.76
N PRO A 46 -10.24 6.99 13.13
CA PRO A 46 -11.56 6.48 12.77
C PRO A 46 -11.73 6.41 11.24
N ALA A 47 -11.97 5.20 10.75
CA ALA A 47 -12.11 4.93 9.32
C ALA A 47 -13.56 5.03 8.87
N PHE A 48 -14.46 4.26 9.50
CA PHE A 48 -15.88 4.27 9.19
C PHE A 48 -16.73 3.82 10.39
N PRO A 49 -17.98 4.32 10.53
CA PRO A 49 -18.92 3.85 11.53
C PRO A 49 -19.45 2.46 11.16
N ILE A 50 -19.45 1.53 12.12
CA ILE A 50 -19.99 0.17 11.95
C ILE A 50 -21.48 0.14 12.28
N GLY A 51 -21.90 0.94 13.27
CA GLY A 51 -23.30 1.01 13.69
C GLY A 51 -23.50 1.76 14.99
N LYS A 52 -24.76 1.86 15.42
CA LYS A 52 -25.15 2.48 16.69
C LYS A 52 -25.64 1.41 17.67
N THR A 53 -25.32 1.59 18.94
CA THR A 53 -25.85 0.78 20.04
C THR A 53 -26.37 1.72 21.11
N SER A 54 -27.47 1.37 21.76
CA SER A 54 -27.93 2.07 22.96
C SER A 54 -27.63 1.25 24.20
N VAL A 55 -27.47 1.95 25.30
CA VAL A 55 -27.35 1.40 26.65
C VAL A 55 -28.22 2.27 27.55
N THR A 56 -29.07 1.65 28.37
CA THR A 56 -29.83 2.38 29.39
C THR A 56 -29.14 2.25 30.73
N VAL A 57 -29.10 3.36 31.46
CA VAL A 57 -28.51 3.45 32.79
C VAL A 57 -29.52 4.09 33.72
N CYS A 58 -29.84 3.39 34.82
CA CYS A 58 -30.63 3.96 35.90
C CYS A 58 -29.72 4.84 36.78
N GLN A 59 -30.09 6.11 36.98
CA GLN A 59 -29.33 7.01 37.86
C GLN A 59 -29.50 6.69 39.34
N HIS A 60 -30.56 5.97 39.72
CA HIS A 60 -30.86 5.57 41.10
C HIS A 60 -30.07 4.33 41.52
N CYS A 61 -30.30 3.19 40.87
CA CYS A 61 -29.65 1.90 41.22
C CYS A 61 -28.38 1.59 40.41
N LYS A 62 -28.00 2.45 39.44
CA LYS A 62 -26.85 2.26 38.53
C LYS A 62 -26.90 1.01 37.64
N GLN A 63 -28.05 0.33 37.59
CA GLN A 63 -28.25 -0.77 36.65
C GLN A 63 -28.05 -0.28 35.22
N THR A 64 -27.25 -1.05 34.48
CA THR A 64 -26.93 -0.80 33.07
C THR A 64 -27.48 -1.96 32.24
N LEU A 65 -28.29 -1.67 31.22
CA LEU A 65 -28.87 -2.67 30.34
C LEU A 65 -28.42 -2.38 28.90
N THR A 66 -27.85 -3.38 28.26
CA THR A 66 -27.49 -3.29 26.84
C THR A 66 -28.71 -3.50 25.95
N ALA A 67 -28.62 -3.12 24.66
CA ALA A 67 -29.72 -3.28 23.71
C ALA A 67 -30.30 -4.71 23.64
N ARG A 68 -29.51 -5.76 23.95
CA ARG A 68 -29.97 -7.16 23.98
C ARG A 68 -30.70 -7.55 25.27
N GLU A 69 -30.45 -6.83 26.35
CA GLU A 69 -31.01 -7.09 27.70
C GLU A 69 -32.20 -6.18 28.02
N MET A 70 -32.52 -5.22 27.14
CA MET A 70 -33.63 -4.30 27.35
C MET A 70 -34.99 -5.00 27.16
N PRO A 71 -35.90 -4.94 28.15
CA PRO A 71 -37.27 -5.38 27.98
C PRO A 71 -38.01 -4.56 26.91
N ALA A 72 -39.05 -5.17 26.33
CA ALA A 72 -39.80 -4.60 25.19
C ALA A 72 -40.32 -3.17 25.44
N ALA A 73 -40.71 -2.86 26.68
CA ALA A 73 -41.16 -1.53 27.08
C ALA A 73 -40.12 -0.42 26.84
N TYR A 74 -38.83 -0.75 26.80
CA TYR A 74 -37.75 0.22 26.60
C TYR A 74 -37.41 0.41 25.13
N GLN A 75 -37.74 -0.54 24.26
CA GLN A 75 -37.27 -0.55 22.88
C GLN A 75 -37.83 0.61 22.06
N VAL A 76 -39.13 0.89 22.17
CA VAL A 76 -39.81 1.97 21.43
C VAL A 76 -39.20 3.35 21.72
N PRO A 77 -39.12 3.83 22.98
CA PRO A 77 -38.54 5.13 23.26
C PRO A 77 -37.04 5.20 22.92
N VAL A 78 -36.31 4.10 23.10
CA VAL A 78 -34.88 4.04 22.78
C VAL A 78 -34.63 4.09 21.27
N GLN A 79 -35.44 3.41 20.46
CA GLN A 79 -35.32 3.43 18.99
C GLN A 79 -35.62 4.82 18.43
N ALA A 80 -36.61 5.53 18.98
CA ALA A 80 -36.89 6.91 18.58
C ALA A 80 -35.66 7.84 18.81
N ILE A 81 -34.98 7.68 19.95
CA ILE A 81 -33.76 8.44 20.27
C ILE A 81 -32.59 8.03 19.35
N GLN A 82 -32.43 6.73 19.06
CA GLN A 82 -31.40 6.25 18.14
C GLN A 82 -31.56 6.76 16.70
N ALA A 83 -32.80 6.89 16.23
CA ALA A 83 -33.12 7.42 14.91
C ALA A 83 -32.73 8.91 14.81
N GLN A 84 -32.97 9.69 15.85
CA GLN A 84 -32.62 11.12 15.89
C GLN A 84 -31.12 11.36 16.11
N ALA A 85 -30.41 10.42 16.75
CA ALA A 85 -28.98 10.53 17.02
C ALA A 85 -28.15 10.49 15.72
N ARG A 86 -27.69 11.65 15.23
CA ARG A 86 -26.82 11.72 14.04
C ARG A 86 -25.46 11.09 14.31
N ILE A 87 -24.94 10.32 13.36
CA ILE A 87 -23.59 9.76 13.46
C ILE A 87 -22.60 10.91 13.29
N PRO A 88 -21.63 11.10 14.22
CA PRO A 88 -20.70 12.21 14.09
C PRO A 88 -19.79 11.99 12.88
N LEU A 89 -19.57 13.05 12.09
CA LEU A 89 -18.76 13.04 10.86
C LEU A 89 -17.29 12.69 11.14
N THR A 90 -16.83 12.84 12.38
CA THR A 90 -15.49 12.45 12.83
C THR A 90 -15.20 10.96 12.65
N ASN A 91 -16.24 10.11 12.53
CA ASN A 91 -16.06 8.69 12.21
C ASN A 91 -15.59 8.43 10.77
N PHE A 92 -15.60 9.44 9.90
CA PHE A 92 -15.15 9.35 8.50
C PHE A 92 -13.83 10.08 8.25
N ALA A 93 -13.05 10.34 9.31
CA ALA A 93 -11.80 11.10 9.22
C ALA A 93 -10.84 10.54 8.17
N LEU A 94 -10.69 9.21 8.09
CA LEU A 94 -9.83 8.57 7.09
C LEU A 94 -10.32 8.81 5.65
N LEU A 95 -11.62 8.70 5.40
CA LEU A 95 -12.19 8.91 4.07
C LEU A 95 -12.05 10.37 3.63
N ILE A 96 -12.25 11.31 4.55
CA ILE A 96 -12.05 12.74 4.27
C ILE A 96 -10.58 13.00 3.93
N LEU A 97 -9.65 12.46 4.72
CA LEU A 97 -8.21 12.62 4.48
C LEU A 97 -7.80 12.03 3.12
N LEU A 98 -8.30 10.84 2.77
CA LEU A 98 -8.01 10.20 1.49
C LEU A 98 -8.62 10.98 0.31
N GLY A 99 -9.84 11.50 0.47
CA GLY A 99 -10.48 12.35 -0.53
C GLY A 99 -9.73 13.66 -0.77
N VAL A 100 -9.29 14.33 0.30
CA VAL A 100 -8.46 15.55 0.21
C VAL A 100 -7.12 15.25 -0.45
N ALA A 101 -6.46 14.15 -0.09
CA ALA A 101 -5.21 13.74 -0.71
C ALA A 101 -5.39 13.47 -2.21
N MET A 102 -6.46 12.78 -2.61
CA MET A 102 -6.80 12.54 -4.02
C MET A 102 -7.02 13.85 -4.80
N VAL A 103 -7.79 14.78 -4.24
CA VAL A 103 -8.02 16.10 -4.85
C VAL A 103 -6.72 16.88 -4.95
N PHE A 104 -5.90 16.87 -3.89
CA PHE A 104 -4.60 17.53 -3.87
C PHE A 104 -3.67 16.96 -4.96
N ILE A 105 -3.57 15.63 -5.07
CA ILE A 105 -2.79 14.96 -6.13
C ILE A 105 -3.31 15.39 -7.51
N PHE A 106 -4.61 15.41 -7.72
CA PHE A 106 -5.19 15.80 -9.00
C PHE A 106 -4.91 17.27 -9.35
N VAL A 107 -5.00 18.17 -8.37
CA VAL A 107 -4.66 19.58 -8.55
C VAL A 107 -3.17 19.72 -8.88
N VAL A 108 -2.29 19.09 -8.10
CA VAL A 108 -0.84 19.14 -8.33
C VAL A 108 -0.49 18.58 -9.71
N ALA A 109 -1.07 17.44 -10.11
CA ALA A 109 -0.86 16.83 -11.42
C ALA A 109 -1.33 17.70 -12.59
N LYS A 110 -2.24 18.66 -12.35
CA LYS A 110 -2.65 19.66 -13.35
C LYS A 110 -1.74 20.89 -13.37
N THR A 111 -1.09 21.21 -12.24
CA THR A 111 -0.25 22.42 -12.09
C THR A 111 1.24 22.16 -12.24
N THR A 112 1.70 20.92 -12.17
CA THR A 112 3.11 20.56 -12.41
C THR A 112 3.31 20.22 -13.89
N PRO A 113 4.15 20.97 -14.64
CA PRO A 113 4.76 20.43 -15.85
C PRO A 113 5.60 19.20 -15.46
N PRO A 114 5.82 18.26 -16.40
CA PRO A 114 6.36 16.92 -16.14
C PRO A 114 7.84 16.86 -15.71
N ASP A 115 8.34 17.83 -14.94
CA ASP A 115 9.73 17.91 -14.47
C ASP A 115 9.74 18.42 -13.02
N ALA A 116 9.56 17.52 -12.05
CA ALA A 116 9.84 17.80 -10.63
C ALA A 116 9.97 16.50 -9.85
N ASP A 117 11.20 15.99 -9.81
CA ASP A 117 11.64 14.93 -8.93
C ASP A 117 11.37 15.35 -7.48
N SER A 118 10.44 14.67 -6.80
CA SER A 118 10.35 14.75 -5.35
C SER A 118 10.17 13.35 -4.79
N GLU A 119 11.27 12.86 -4.25
CA GLU A 119 11.33 11.77 -3.29
C GLU A 119 10.32 12.02 -2.16
N SER A 120 9.23 11.25 -2.10
CA SER A 120 8.66 10.84 -0.82
C SER A 120 7.77 9.60 -0.96
N SER A 121 8.21 8.54 -0.26
CA SER A 121 7.42 7.40 0.21
C SER A 121 6.96 6.34 -0.81
N SER A 122 7.94 5.56 -1.27
CA SER A 122 7.73 4.16 -1.67
C SER A 122 7.27 3.31 -0.49
N ALA A 123 5.96 3.18 -0.31
CA ALA A 123 5.38 2.00 0.35
C ALA A 123 4.08 1.49 -0.31
N ALA A 124 3.57 2.16 -1.36
CA ALA A 124 2.36 1.72 -2.03
C ALA A 124 2.28 2.13 -3.50
N SER A 125 3.03 1.47 -4.40
CA SER A 125 2.66 1.44 -5.82
C SER A 125 3.44 0.38 -6.62
N ALA A 126 3.36 -0.88 -6.21
CA ALA A 126 3.79 -2.01 -7.05
C ALA A 126 2.80 -2.33 -8.20
N ALA A 127 2.01 -1.38 -8.70
CA ALA A 127 0.93 -1.74 -9.64
C ALA A 127 0.54 -0.74 -10.74
N ALA A 128 1.13 0.46 -10.86
CA ALA A 128 0.58 1.43 -11.83
C ALA A 128 1.57 2.49 -12.34
N SER A 129 2.56 2.12 -13.17
CA SER A 129 3.24 3.07 -14.06
C SER A 129 4.08 2.39 -15.16
N THR A 130 3.45 1.58 -16.03
CA THR A 130 4.13 1.02 -17.23
C THR A 130 3.78 1.73 -18.54
N GLY A 131 2.87 2.70 -18.55
CA GLY A 131 2.26 3.17 -19.81
C GLY A 131 3.11 4.05 -20.75
N THR A 132 4.13 4.76 -20.27
CA THR A 132 4.76 5.82 -21.07
C THR A 132 6.17 5.47 -21.56
N ALA A 133 6.95 4.74 -20.77
CA ALA A 133 8.28 4.28 -21.18
C ALA A 133 8.24 3.06 -22.11
N GLU A 134 7.13 2.32 -22.13
CA GLU A 134 6.95 1.12 -22.94
C GLU A 134 6.87 1.42 -24.44
N ASN A 135 6.44 2.62 -24.84
CA ASN A 135 6.33 3.01 -26.24
C ASN A 135 7.62 3.55 -26.86
N ALA A 136 8.46 4.28 -26.13
CA ALA A 136 9.76 4.74 -26.64
C ALA A 136 10.77 3.59 -26.80
N PHE A 137 10.55 2.50 -26.06
CA PHE A 137 11.45 1.36 -25.98
C PHE A 137 11.13 0.23 -26.98
N ARG A 138 10.01 0.32 -27.70
CA ARG A 138 9.68 -0.64 -28.78
C ARG A 138 10.61 -0.50 -29.98
N ASP A 139 11.26 0.65 -30.17
CA ASP A 139 12.08 0.93 -31.36
C ASP A 139 13.57 0.56 -31.19
N GLU A 140 14.10 0.44 -29.96
CA GLU A 140 15.47 -0.03 -29.73
C GLU A 140 15.50 -1.56 -29.54
N GLN A 141 15.81 -2.27 -30.63
CA GLN A 141 15.80 -3.73 -30.64
C GLN A 141 17.16 -4.29 -30.18
N VAL A 142 17.22 -4.74 -28.93
CA VAL A 142 18.37 -5.48 -28.38
C VAL A 142 18.60 -6.75 -29.21
N ALA A 143 19.80 -6.90 -29.78
CA ALA A 143 20.16 -8.07 -30.56
C ALA A 143 20.44 -9.29 -29.65
N VAL A 144 19.92 -10.46 -30.03
CA VAL A 144 20.32 -11.73 -29.41
C VAL A 144 21.81 -11.96 -29.69
N GLY A 145 22.58 -12.27 -28.65
CA GLY A 145 24.04 -12.38 -28.72
C GLY A 145 24.80 -11.10 -28.38
N ALA A 146 24.12 -9.98 -28.11
CA ALA A 146 24.77 -8.77 -27.62
C ALA A 146 25.54 -9.01 -26.31
N ARG A 147 26.75 -8.43 -26.22
CA ARG A 147 27.71 -8.65 -25.13
C ARG A 147 27.97 -7.36 -24.38
N TYR A 148 27.94 -7.45 -23.06
CA TYR A 148 28.16 -6.32 -22.17
C TYR A 148 29.17 -6.68 -21.08
N LYS A 149 29.86 -5.68 -20.53
CA LYS A 149 30.78 -5.79 -19.40
C LYS A 149 30.22 -5.05 -18.18
N PHE A 150 30.44 -5.61 -16.99
CA PHE A 150 30.13 -4.95 -15.72
C PHE A 150 31.31 -5.08 -14.75
N LYS A 151 31.38 -4.19 -13.77
CA LYS A 151 32.34 -4.29 -12.67
C LYS A 151 31.84 -5.34 -11.69
N ALA A 152 32.61 -6.40 -11.45
CA ALA A 152 32.22 -7.48 -10.55
C ALA A 152 32.51 -7.14 -9.08
N ASN A 153 33.57 -6.36 -8.82
CA ASN A 153 33.96 -5.86 -7.50
C ASN A 153 34.43 -4.41 -7.60
N ASP A 154 34.44 -3.69 -6.46
CA ASP A 154 34.94 -2.31 -6.35
C ASP A 154 36.48 -2.19 -6.45
N ASP A 155 37.17 -3.33 -6.61
CA ASP A 155 38.63 -3.42 -6.70
C ASP A 155 39.22 -2.90 -8.02
N GLY A 156 38.35 -2.56 -8.99
CA GLY A 156 38.70 -2.09 -10.33
C GLY A 156 39.45 -3.11 -11.20
N ARG A 157 39.67 -4.32 -10.69
CA ARG A 157 40.50 -5.37 -11.29
C ARG A 157 39.69 -6.61 -11.68
N SER A 158 38.48 -6.72 -11.12
CA SER A 158 37.55 -7.80 -11.41
C SER A 158 36.39 -7.32 -12.29
N TYR A 159 36.17 -7.96 -13.43
CA TYR A 159 35.06 -7.68 -14.33
C TYR A 159 34.21 -8.93 -14.55
N GLY A 160 32.95 -8.74 -14.94
CA GLY A 160 32.09 -9.81 -15.41
C GLY A 160 31.56 -9.49 -16.79
N LEU A 161 31.20 -10.55 -17.54
CA LEU A 161 30.62 -10.42 -18.87
C LEU A 161 29.18 -10.90 -18.86
N VAL A 162 28.34 -10.24 -19.65
CA VAL A 162 26.94 -10.59 -19.86
C VAL A 162 26.70 -10.81 -21.33
N GLN A 163 25.98 -11.89 -21.67
CA GLN A 163 25.51 -12.14 -23.01
C GLN A 163 24.00 -12.33 -23.04
N VAL A 164 23.35 -11.63 -23.96
CA VAL A 164 21.92 -11.79 -24.24
C VAL A 164 21.72 -13.11 -24.98
N THR A 165 20.89 -13.98 -24.40
CA THR A 165 20.63 -15.34 -24.93
C THR A 165 19.29 -15.44 -25.64
N LYS A 166 18.28 -14.69 -25.18
CA LYS A 166 16.95 -14.67 -25.78
C LYS A 166 16.30 -13.32 -25.49
N VAL A 167 15.61 -12.76 -26.47
CA VAL A 167 14.81 -11.54 -26.31
C VAL A 167 13.37 -11.89 -26.64
N THR A 168 12.44 -11.54 -25.74
CA THR A 168 11.00 -11.64 -25.95
C THR A 168 10.40 -10.23 -26.04
N THR A 169 9.09 -10.14 -26.25
CA THR A 169 8.35 -8.86 -26.30
C THR A 169 8.59 -8.03 -25.04
N ASP A 170 8.55 -8.67 -23.87
CA ASP A 170 8.50 -7.97 -22.58
C ASP A 170 9.74 -8.23 -21.70
N SER A 171 10.64 -9.14 -22.09
CA SER A 171 11.77 -9.54 -21.25
C SER A 171 13.04 -9.85 -22.05
N VAL A 172 14.19 -9.59 -21.43
CA VAL A 172 15.51 -9.95 -21.93
C VAL A 172 16.09 -11.04 -21.05
N TYR A 173 16.49 -12.15 -21.66
CA TYR A 173 17.15 -13.26 -21.00
C TYR A 173 18.65 -13.17 -21.25
N TYR A 174 19.43 -13.15 -20.18
CA TYR A 174 20.87 -13.04 -20.28
C TYR A 174 21.56 -14.04 -19.34
N LYS A 175 22.83 -14.33 -19.65
CA LYS A 175 23.72 -15.10 -18.79
C LYS A 175 24.92 -14.25 -18.44
N MET A 176 25.44 -14.43 -17.22
CA MET A 176 26.63 -13.73 -16.74
C MET A 176 27.76 -14.72 -16.47
N THR A 177 29.00 -14.26 -16.57
CA THR A 177 30.16 -15.02 -16.09
C THR A 177 30.38 -14.78 -14.60
N ASN A 178 31.14 -15.66 -13.95
CA ASN A 178 31.74 -15.35 -12.64
C ASN A 178 32.72 -14.17 -12.78
N ALA A 179 33.16 -13.61 -11.65
CA ALA A 179 34.16 -12.55 -11.64
C ALA A 179 35.47 -13.03 -12.30
N LEU A 180 35.85 -12.39 -13.40
CA LEU A 180 37.08 -12.62 -14.15
C LEU A 180 38.12 -11.59 -13.70
N ARG A 181 39.40 -11.96 -13.76
CA ARG A 181 40.55 -11.09 -13.45
C ARG A 181 41.54 -11.12 -14.61
N GLY A 182 42.19 -9.99 -14.88
CA GLY A 182 43.19 -9.84 -15.94
C GLY A 182 42.82 -8.75 -16.95
N GLU A 183 43.62 -8.58 -18.00
CA GLU A 183 43.32 -7.62 -19.07
C GLU A 183 42.15 -8.11 -19.94
N LEU A 184 41.20 -7.22 -20.17
CA LEU A 184 40.05 -7.45 -21.04
C LEU A 184 40.49 -7.25 -22.50
N SER A 185 40.61 -8.34 -23.25
CA SER A 185 40.79 -8.35 -24.71
C SER A 185 39.63 -9.08 -25.36
N ASP A 186 39.35 -8.81 -26.63
CA ASP A 186 38.26 -9.49 -27.35
C ASP A 186 38.44 -11.01 -27.37
N ALA A 187 39.69 -11.48 -27.42
CA ALA A 187 40.03 -12.90 -27.35
C ALA A 187 39.77 -13.49 -25.95
N SER A 188 40.14 -12.78 -24.86
CA SER A 188 39.89 -13.26 -23.50
C SER A 188 38.40 -13.20 -23.15
N ALA A 189 37.68 -12.20 -23.64
CA ALA A 189 36.23 -12.08 -23.48
C ALA A 189 35.49 -13.19 -24.25
N ALA A 190 35.88 -13.47 -25.50
CA ALA A 190 35.27 -14.54 -26.29
C ALA A 190 35.54 -15.93 -25.68
N LEU A 191 36.74 -16.16 -25.15
CA LEU A 191 37.10 -17.41 -24.48
C LEU A 191 36.34 -17.58 -23.15
N ALA A 192 36.28 -16.54 -22.33
CA ALA A 192 35.59 -16.59 -21.04
C ALA A 192 34.08 -16.76 -21.19
N LEU A 193 33.47 -16.13 -22.20
CA LEU A 193 32.07 -16.34 -22.55
C LEU A 193 31.84 -17.77 -23.06
N ARG A 194 32.72 -18.32 -23.89
CA ARG A 194 32.61 -19.71 -24.36
C ARG A 194 32.62 -20.71 -23.20
N ASP A 195 33.55 -20.54 -22.26
CA ASP A 195 33.74 -21.48 -21.15
C ASP A 195 32.63 -21.33 -20.09
N SER A 196 32.24 -20.10 -19.77
CA SER A 196 31.23 -19.83 -18.73
C SER A 196 29.78 -20.03 -19.20
N LEU A 197 29.49 -19.91 -20.50
CA LEU A 197 28.13 -20.09 -21.02
C LEU A 197 27.76 -21.57 -21.25
N SER A 198 28.68 -22.50 -21.01
CA SER A 198 28.46 -23.94 -21.14
C SER A 198 27.50 -24.47 -20.06
N THR A 199 26.21 -24.43 -20.39
CA THR A 199 25.08 -25.22 -19.84
C THR A 199 24.73 -25.15 -18.34
N ALA A 200 25.60 -24.70 -17.43
CA ALA A 200 25.34 -24.74 -15.98
C ALA A 200 24.94 -23.39 -15.35
N VAL A 201 25.06 -22.28 -16.07
CA VAL A 201 24.76 -20.93 -15.53
C VAL A 201 23.27 -20.61 -15.63
N PRO A 202 22.61 -20.15 -14.54
CA PRO A 202 21.20 -19.78 -14.54
C PRO A 202 20.94 -18.63 -15.52
N THR A 203 19.90 -18.78 -16.33
CA THR A 203 19.42 -17.72 -17.22
C THR A 203 18.62 -16.72 -16.40
N ASN A 204 19.13 -15.51 -16.24
CA ASN A 204 18.42 -14.43 -15.57
C ASN A 204 17.48 -13.75 -16.57
N ALA A 205 16.26 -13.43 -16.14
CA ALA A 205 15.27 -12.69 -16.92
C ALA A 205 15.02 -11.33 -16.27
N VAL A 206 14.95 -10.29 -17.09
CA VAL A 206 14.72 -8.91 -16.65
C VAL A 206 13.73 -8.25 -17.59
N ALA A 207 12.89 -7.34 -17.07
CA ALA A 207 11.97 -6.60 -17.91
C ALA A 207 12.75 -5.80 -18.95
N LYS A 208 12.24 -5.74 -20.18
CA LYS A 208 12.96 -5.16 -21.32
C LYS A 208 13.27 -3.66 -21.03
N LEU A 209 12.38 -2.93 -20.33
CA LEU A 209 12.61 -1.57 -19.82
C LEU A 209 13.78 -1.49 -18.79
N GLN A 210 13.84 -2.42 -17.85
CA GLN A 210 14.92 -2.47 -16.86
C GLN A 210 16.26 -2.77 -17.51
N TRP A 211 16.28 -3.61 -18.56
CA TRP A 211 17.48 -3.87 -19.36
C TRP A 211 17.99 -2.61 -20.06
N HIS A 212 17.09 -1.80 -20.62
CA HIS A 212 17.45 -0.52 -21.23
C HIS A 212 18.21 0.36 -20.24
N TYR A 213 17.63 0.65 -19.07
CA TYR A 213 18.28 1.44 -18.02
C TYR A 213 19.59 0.84 -17.52
N ALA A 214 19.69 -0.49 -17.47
CA ALA A 214 20.92 -1.16 -17.06
C ALA A 214 22.06 -1.02 -18.09
N THR A 215 21.73 -0.74 -19.36
CA THR A 215 22.69 -0.63 -20.47
C THR A 215 22.93 0.80 -20.97
N THR A 216 22.10 1.77 -20.60
CA THR A 216 22.19 3.17 -21.07
C THR A 216 22.62 4.14 -19.96
N GLY A 217 23.25 5.25 -20.34
CA GLY A 217 23.69 6.29 -19.40
C GLY A 217 24.72 5.80 -18.36
N GLN A 218 24.37 5.90 -17.07
CA GLN A 218 25.19 5.39 -15.96
C GLN A 218 24.90 3.90 -15.63
N GLY A 219 24.24 3.18 -16.53
CA GLY A 219 23.92 1.76 -16.38
C GLY A 219 25.12 0.88 -16.04
N MET A 220 24.83 -0.22 -15.32
CA MET A 220 25.84 -1.17 -14.85
C MET A 220 26.51 -1.97 -15.98
N PHE A 221 25.81 -2.17 -17.10
CA PHE A 221 26.26 -2.96 -18.24
C PHE A 221 26.74 -2.03 -19.35
N LYS A 222 28.03 -2.02 -19.62
CA LYS A 222 28.59 -1.27 -20.76
C LYS A 222 28.71 -2.20 -21.97
N PRO A 223 28.41 -1.74 -23.20
CA PRO A 223 28.64 -2.56 -24.39
C PRO A 223 30.12 -2.97 -24.45
N LEU A 224 30.37 -4.22 -24.87
CA LEU A 224 31.73 -4.71 -25.05
C LEU A 224 32.37 -4.13 -26.33
N ASN A 225 31.55 -3.81 -27.33
CA ASN A 225 31.96 -3.25 -28.61
C ASN A 225 31.84 -1.71 -28.59
N GLU A 226 32.78 -1.06 -27.90
CA GLU A 226 33.23 0.33 -28.16
C GLU A 226 34.73 0.40 -27.89
#